data_AF-A0A1I1SJT1-F1
#
_entry.id   AF-A0A1I1SJT1-F1
#
_cell.length_a   1.000
_cell.length_b   1.000
_cell.length_c   1.000
_cell.angle_alpha   90.00
_cell.angle_beta   90.00
_cell.angle_gamma   90.00
#
_symmetry.space_group_name_H-M   'P 1'
#
loop_
_entity.id
_entity.type
_entity.pdbx_description
1 polymer ?
#
loop_
_entity_poly.entity_id
_entity_poly.type
_entity_poly.pdbx_seq_one_letter_code
_entity_poly.pdbx_strand_id
1 'polypeptide(L)'
;MNKHLSDKFALTENGGSPKPILANWLEAAANFYLSYTQLITHVKQRIAKQDLRTAHKRHIGQCPVGQLLMMVIRMRRELEKLTQDMDQGGCLQKLPTRKKYSKLATHTLRLNHLNYQAKLRLDLDRQSMS
;
A
#
# COMPACT_ATOMS: atom_id res chain seq x y z
N MET A 1 -10.37 -3.38 19.27
CA MET A 1 -9.50 -2.18 19.47
C MET A 1 -9.49 -1.32 18.20
N ASN A 2 -10.53 -0.52 17.96
CA ASN A 2 -10.64 0.34 16.74
C ASN A 2 -11.22 1.74 17.03
N LYS A 3 -11.14 2.24 18.27
CA LYS A 3 -11.58 3.62 18.58
C LYS A 3 -10.54 4.66 18.18
N HIS A 4 -9.24 4.35 18.31
CA HIS A 4 -8.17 5.34 18.18
C HIS A 4 -7.89 5.79 16.73
N LEU A 5 -8.30 5.01 15.72
CA LEU A 5 -8.21 5.40 14.32
C LEU A 5 -9.43 6.23 13.87
N SER A 6 -10.58 6.10 14.52
CA SER A 6 -11.80 6.80 14.13
C SER A 6 -11.75 8.29 14.52
N ASP A 7 -11.12 8.63 15.64
CA ASP A 7 -11.03 10.02 16.12
C ASP A 7 -10.06 10.88 15.31
N LYS A 8 -9.07 10.29 14.63
CA LYS A 8 -8.11 11.03 13.78
C LYS A 8 -8.72 11.53 12.46
N PHE A 9 -9.90 11.05 12.08
CA PHE A 9 -10.57 11.40 10.83
C PHE A 9 -11.90 12.12 11.04
N ALA A 10 -12.21 12.54 12.26
CA ALA A 10 -13.36 13.39 12.54
C ALA A 10 -13.15 14.76 11.86
N LEU A 11 -13.67 14.88 10.63
CA LEU A 11 -13.93 16.16 9.98
C LEU A 11 -15.02 16.85 10.79
N THR A 12 -14.62 17.62 11.80
CA THR A 12 -15.52 18.52 12.52
C THR A 12 -16.09 19.54 11.53
N GLU A 13 -17.38 19.82 11.66
CA GLU A 13 -18.11 20.80 10.83
C GLU A 13 -17.59 22.24 10.98
N ASN A 14 -16.61 22.46 11.87
CA ASN A 14 -15.94 23.72 12.12
C ASN A 14 -14.46 23.64 11.68
N GLY A 15 -14.16 24.10 10.46
CA GLY A 15 -12.86 24.70 10.13
C GLY A 15 -11.57 23.90 10.41
N GLY A 16 -11.61 22.57 10.47
CA GLY A 16 -10.41 21.76 10.68
C GLY A 16 -9.39 21.97 9.55
N SER A 17 -8.15 22.31 9.89
CA SER A 17 -7.12 22.60 8.89
C SER A 17 -6.86 21.37 8.00
N PRO A 18 -6.66 21.54 6.68
CA PRO A 18 -6.31 20.43 5.78
C PRO A 18 -4.95 19.78 6.02
N LYS A 19 -4.08 20.48 6.74
CA LYS A 19 -2.67 20.12 6.98
C LYS A 19 -2.49 18.68 7.48
N PRO A 20 -3.16 18.21 8.56
CA PRO A 20 -3.04 16.84 9.03
C PRO A 20 -3.48 15.79 8.00
N ILE A 21 -4.51 16.06 7.20
CA ILE A 21 -4.99 15.11 6.19
C ILE A 21 -3.96 14.96 5.07
N LEU A 22 -3.38 16.07 4.62
CA LEU A 22 -2.33 16.09 3.61
C LEU A 22 -1.02 15.46 4.13
N ALA A 23 -0.63 15.75 5.36
CA ALA A 23 0.55 15.16 5.99
C ALA A 23 0.42 13.63 6.11
N ASN A 24 -0.73 13.15 6.61
CA ASN A 24 -1.00 11.71 6.71
C ASN A 24 -1.02 11.03 5.34
N TRP A 25 -1.55 11.71 4.31
CA TRP A 25 -1.52 11.21 2.94
C TRP A 25 -0.09 11.07 2.41
N LEU A 26 0.74 12.10 2.57
CA LEU A 26 2.14 12.09 2.14
C LEU A 26 2.93 10.98 2.85
N GLU A 27 2.74 10.82 4.16
CA GLU A 27 3.36 9.75 4.93
C GLU A 27 2.92 8.37 4.43
N ALA A 28 1.62 8.15 4.22
CA ALA A 28 1.10 6.88 3.72
C ALA A 28 1.63 6.56 2.31
N ALA A 29 1.73 7.57 1.44
CA ALA A 29 2.28 7.44 0.09
C ALA A 29 3.78 7.12 0.10
N ALA A 30 4.57 7.78 0.96
CA ALA A 30 6.00 7.50 1.12
C ALA A 30 6.23 6.07 1.62
N ASN A 31 5.49 5.65 2.65
CA ASN A 31 5.54 4.29 3.19
C ASN A 31 5.12 3.23 2.15
N PHE A 32 4.16 3.58 1.29
CA PHE A 32 3.73 2.71 0.20
C PHE A 32 4.81 2.53 -0.84
N TYR A 33 5.43 3.61 -1.29
CA TYR A 33 6.54 3.55 -2.24
C TYR A 33 7.70 2.71 -1.70
N LEU A 34 8.08 2.92 -0.43
CA LEU A 34 9.14 2.15 0.22
C LEU A 34 8.80 0.66 0.26
N SER A 35 7.61 0.32 0.76
CA SER A 35 7.15 -1.05 0.93
C SER A 35 7.04 -1.78 -0.42
N TYR A 36 6.53 -1.09 -1.45
CA TYR A 36 6.42 -1.62 -2.81
C TYR A 36 7.79 -1.90 -3.42
N THR A 37 8.73 -0.96 -3.30
CA THR A 37 10.09 -1.08 -3.84
C THR A 37 10.84 -2.23 -3.16
N GLN A 38 10.71 -2.36 -1.84
CA GLN A 38 11.28 -3.48 -1.08
C GLN A 38 10.69 -4.82 -1.53
N LEU A 39 9.36 -4.92 -1.66
CA LEU A 39 8.70 -6.13 -2.13
C LEU A 39 9.17 -6.55 -3.53
N ILE A 40 9.21 -5.62 -4.49
CA ILE A 40 9.68 -5.92 -5.84
C ILE A 40 11.12 -6.37 -5.86
N THR A 41 12.00 -5.65 -5.14
CA THR A 41 13.42 -5.99 -5.06
C THR A 41 13.59 -7.39 -4.49
N HIS A 42 12.86 -7.71 -3.42
CA HIS A 42 12.92 -9.00 -2.76
C HIS A 42 12.40 -10.13 -3.64
N VAL A 43 11.26 -9.93 -4.32
CA VAL A 43 10.71 -10.88 -5.29
C VAL A 43 11.69 -11.13 -6.43
N LYS A 44 12.29 -10.08 -7.01
CA LYS A 44 13.29 -10.20 -8.08
C LYS A 44 14.52 -10.99 -7.62
N GLN A 45 15.06 -10.69 -6.44
CA GLN A 45 16.20 -11.41 -5.89
C GLN A 45 15.88 -12.88 -5.62
N ARG A 46 14.68 -13.18 -5.12
CA ARG A 46 14.23 -14.56 -4.88
C ARG A 46 14.06 -15.33 -6.19
N ILE A 47 13.47 -14.74 -7.22
CA ILE A 47 13.34 -15.35 -8.55
C ILE A 47 14.72 -15.65 -9.12
N ALA A 48 15.64 -14.66 -9.13
CA ALA A 48 16.99 -14.86 -9.64
C ALA A 48 17.77 -15.95 -8.88
N LYS A 49 17.65 -16.00 -7.54
CA LYS A 49 18.25 -17.06 -6.72
C LYS A 49 17.58 -18.42 -6.93
N GLN A 50 16.28 -18.44 -7.21
CA GLN A 50 15.55 -19.65 -7.51
C GLN A 50 15.99 -20.21 -8.85
N ASP A 51 16.05 -19.40 -9.91
CA ASP A 51 16.53 -19.81 -11.24
C ASP A 51 17.93 -20.44 -11.19
N LEU A 52 18.83 -19.90 -10.35
CA LEU A 52 20.17 -20.48 -10.11
C LEU A 52 20.13 -21.81 -9.35
N ARG A 53 19.12 -22.05 -8.49
CA ARG A 53 18.98 -23.28 -7.68
C ARG A 53 18.12 -24.35 -8.36
N THR A 54 17.20 -23.98 -9.25
CA THR A 54 16.24 -24.90 -9.91
C THR A 54 16.79 -25.67 -11.11
N ALA A 55 18.10 -25.60 -11.39
CA ALA A 55 18.78 -26.71 -12.06
C ALA A 55 18.57 -28.04 -11.30
N HIS A 56 18.20 -28.01 -10.02
CA HIS A 56 17.77 -29.17 -9.25
C HIS A 56 16.37 -28.95 -8.62
N LYS A 57 15.33 -29.42 -9.33
CA LYS A 57 14.00 -29.85 -8.84
C LYS A 57 13.37 -29.05 -7.67
N ARG A 58 12.29 -28.28 -7.92
CA ARG A 58 11.13 -28.22 -7.01
C ARG A 58 9.86 -27.56 -7.60
N HIS A 59 8.74 -28.09 -7.13
CA HIS A 59 7.35 -27.94 -7.61
C HIS A 59 6.78 -26.51 -7.56
N ILE A 60 6.01 -26.19 -8.59
CA ILE A 60 5.08 -25.06 -8.70
C ILE A 60 3.98 -25.27 -7.65
N GLY A 61 3.99 -24.55 -6.53
CA GLY A 61 2.90 -24.59 -5.55
C GLY A 61 3.25 -24.27 -4.09
N GLN A 62 4.52 -24.39 -3.68
CA GLN A 62 4.95 -24.19 -2.29
C GLN A 62 5.77 -22.91 -2.04
N CYS A 63 5.88 -21.99 -3.01
CA CYS A 63 6.82 -20.88 -2.91
C CYS A 63 6.23 -19.66 -2.16
N PRO A 64 6.83 -19.21 -1.04
CA PRO A 64 6.47 -17.96 -0.35
C PRO A 64 6.47 -16.73 -1.28
N VAL A 65 7.29 -16.79 -2.34
CA VAL A 65 7.38 -15.76 -3.39
C VAL A 65 6.05 -15.53 -4.10
N GLY A 66 5.21 -16.55 -4.25
CA GLY A 66 3.89 -16.40 -4.87
C GLY A 66 2.98 -15.46 -4.08
N GLN A 67 3.03 -15.51 -2.75
CA GLN A 67 2.26 -14.62 -1.88
C GLN A 67 2.80 -13.18 -1.93
N LEU A 68 4.12 -13.01 -2.02
CA LEU A 68 4.75 -11.69 -2.22
C LEU A 68 4.40 -11.11 -3.59
N LEU A 69 4.40 -11.93 -4.65
CA LEU A 69 4.01 -11.51 -6.00
C LEU A 69 2.53 -11.08 -6.05
N MET A 70 1.64 -11.85 -5.43
CA MET A 70 0.23 -11.44 -5.29
C MET A 70 0.09 -10.11 -4.56
N MET A 71 0.93 -9.86 -3.54
CA MET A 71 0.92 -8.58 -2.83
C MET A 71 1.38 -7.42 -3.73
N VAL A 72 2.45 -7.62 -4.52
CA VAL A 72 2.92 -6.64 -5.52
C VAL A 72 1.81 -6.32 -6.52
N ILE A 73 1.10 -7.34 -7.03
CA ILE A 73 -0.02 -7.15 -7.96
C ILE A 73 -1.15 -6.35 -7.30
N ARG A 74 -1.51 -6.64 -6.06
CA ARG A 74 -2.54 -5.89 -5.32
C ARG A 74 -2.14 -4.44 -5.11
N MET A 75 -0.91 -4.17 -4.66
CA MET A 75 -0.40 -2.81 -4.49
C MET A 75 -0.42 -2.04 -5.82
N ARG A 76 0.02 -2.66 -6.92
CA ARG A 76 -0.01 -2.04 -8.25
C ARG A 76 -1.43 -1.67 -8.70
N ARG A 77 -2.39 -2.60 -8.55
CA ARG A 77 -3.80 -2.32 -8.89
C ARG A 77 -4.39 -1.18 -8.09
N GLU A 78 -4.07 -1.10 -6.80
CA GLU A 78 -4.54 0.02 -5.96
C GLU A 78 -3.88 1.34 -6.36
N LEU A 79 -2.60 1.34 -6.77
CA LEU A 79 -1.96 2.52 -7.34
C LEU A 79 -2.62 2.97 -8.64
N GLU A 80 -2.97 2.04 -9.53
CA GLU A 80 -3.69 2.33 -10.78
C GLU A 80 -5.07 2.95 -10.49
N LYS A 81 -5.83 2.39 -9.55
CA LYS A 81 -7.12 2.97 -9.10
C LYS A 81 -6.95 4.35 -8.49
N LEU A 82 -5.95 4.53 -7.62
CA LEU A 82 -5.66 5.83 -6.99
C LEU A 82 -5.32 6.88 -8.04
N THR A 83 -4.51 6.50 -9.03
CA THR A 83 -4.15 7.37 -10.15
C THR A 83 -5.41 7.74 -10.93
N GLN A 84 -6.26 6.78 -11.32
CA GLN A 84 -7.53 7.08 -11.99
C GLN A 84 -8.45 7.98 -11.15
N ASP A 85 -8.55 7.73 -9.84
CA ASP A 85 -9.37 8.50 -8.91
C ASP A 85 -8.89 9.95 -8.73
N MET A 86 -7.58 10.19 -8.92
CA MET A 86 -6.93 11.50 -8.85
C MET A 86 -6.87 12.21 -10.21
N ASP A 87 -6.69 11.45 -11.29
CA ASP A 87 -6.50 11.90 -12.68
C ASP A 87 -7.84 12.17 -13.39
N GLN A 88 -8.96 11.80 -12.78
CA GLN A 88 -10.26 12.47 -12.99
C GLN A 88 -10.22 13.95 -12.54
N GLY A 89 -9.15 14.67 -12.86
CA GLY A 89 -8.81 16.02 -12.40
C GLY A 89 -9.87 17.06 -12.71
N GLY A 90 -10.75 16.82 -13.69
CA GLY A 90 -11.93 17.65 -13.96
C GLY A 90 -13.09 17.45 -12.97
N CYS A 91 -13.19 16.31 -12.29
CA CYS A 91 -14.25 15.97 -11.34
C CYS A 91 -13.85 16.29 -9.90
N LEU A 92 -12.58 16.06 -9.53
CA LEU A 92 -12.03 16.44 -8.21
C LEU A 92 -11.99 17.96 -8.02
N GLN A 93 -11.75 18.76 -9.07
CA GLN A 93 -11.81 20.22 -8.95
C GLN A 93 -13.23 20.71 -8.63
N LYS A 94 -14.25 20.06 -9.19
CA LYS A 94 -15.68 20.41 -9.03
C LYS A 94 -16.32 19.95 -7.72
N LEU A 95 -15.67 19.05 -6.98
CA LEU A 95 -16.18 18.59 -5.70
C LEU A 95 -16.05 19.65 -4.60
N PRO A 96 -16.99 19.75 -3.65
CA PRO A 96 -16.80 20.52 -2.43
C PRO A 96 -15.53 20.07 -1.68
N THR A 97 -14.80 21.03 -1.11
CA THR A 97 -13.54 20.81 -0.37
C THR A 97 -13.62 19.67 0.66
N ARG A 98 -14.75 19.57 1.40
CA ARG A 98 -15.01 18.47 2.35
C ARG A 98 -14.98 17.09 1.69
N LYS A 99 -15.60 16.95 0.50
CA LYS A 99 -15.63 15.68 -0.24
C LYS A 99 -14.24 15.31 -0.78
N LYS A 100 -13.43 16.30 -1.19
CA LYS A 100 -12.04 16.06 -1.61
C LYS A 100 -11.21 15.47 -0.47
N TYR A 101 -11.26 16.08 0.71
CA TYR A 101 -10.50 15.60 1.86
C TYR A 101 -11.02 14.29 2.44
N SER A 102 -12.33 14.03 2.38
CA SER A 102 -12.90 12.73 2.75
C SER A 102 -12.45 11.62 1.80
N LYS A 103 -12.43 11.87 0.48
CA LYS A 103 -11.88 10.93 -0.51
C LYS A 103 -10.40 10.67 -0.25
N LEU A 104 -9.62 11.73 0.01
CA LEU A 104 -8.20 11.62 0.34
C LEU A 104 -7.97 10.78 1.60
N ALA A 105 -8.72 11.01 2.68
CA ALA A 105 -8.62 10.22 3.91
C ALA A 105 -8.92 8.72 3.67
N THR A 106 -9.91 8.43 2.82
CA THR A 106 -10.24 7.06 2.42
C THR A 106 -9.07 6.40 1.69
N HIS A 107 -8.41 7.13 0.79
CA HIS A 107 -7.22 6.64 0.10
C HIS A 107 -6.05 6.43 1.06
N THR A 108 -5.81 7.36 2.00
CA THR A 108 -4.80 7.22 3.06
C THR A 108 -4.99 5.93 3.87
N LEU A 109 -6.23 5.63 4.26
CA LEU A 109 -6.55 4.40 5.01
C LEU A 109 -6.22 3.13 4.20
N ARG A 110 -6.56 3.11 2.91
CA ARG A 110 -6.23 1.98 2.02
C ARG A 110 -4.72 1.79 1.89
N LEU A 111 -3.97 2.87 1.68
CA LEU A 111 -2.51 2.81 1.61
C LEU A 111 -1.92 2.26 2.90
N ASN A 112 -2.35 2.77 4.06
CA ASN A 112 -1.88 2.27 5.36
C ASN A 112 -2.15 0.78 5.54
N HIS A 113 -3.32 0.29 5.13
CA HIS A 113 -3.62 -1.13 5.19
C HIS A 113 -2.70 -1.98 4.29
N LEU A 114 -2.44 -1.53 3.06
CA LEU A 114 -1.53 -2.19 2.15
C LEU A 114 -0.09 -2.20 2.68
N ASN A 115 0.37 -1.07 3.24
CA ASN A 115 1.70 -0.94 3.82
C ASN A 115 1.88 -1.90 4.98
N TYR A 116 0.90 -1.97 5.88
CA TYR A 116 0.90 -2.91 7.00
C TYR A 116 0.98 -4.36 6.51
N GLN A 117 0.14 -4.74 5.55
CA GLN A 117 0.16 -6.08 4.98
C GLN A 117 1.48 -6.42 4.27
N ALA A 118 2.09 -5.44 3.59
CA ALA A 118 3.35 -5.62 2.88
C ALA A 118 4.49 -5.88 3.87
N LYS A 119 4.56 -5.06 4.92
CA LYS A 119 5.54 -5.20 5.99
C LYS A 119 5.43 -6.55 6.69
N LEU A 120 4.21 -6.94 7.08
CA LEU A 120 3.97 -8.22 7.75
C LEU A 120 4.41 -9.41 6.88
N ARG A 121 4.17 -9.38 5.57
CA ARG A 121 4.61 -10.44 4.65
C ARG A 121 6.13 -10.45 4.46
N LEU A 122 6.78 -9.29 4.39
CA LEU A 122 8.23 -9.20 4.34
C LEU A 122 8.88 -9.74 5.62
N ASP A 123 8.30 -9.44 6.79
CA ASP A 123 8.82 -9.89 8.09
C ASP A 123 8.67 -11.41 8.26
N LEU A 124 7.52 -11.98 7.90
CA LEU A 124 7.32 -13.44 7.89
C LEU A 124 8.30 -14.15 6.94
N ASP A 125 8.52 -13.58 5.76
CA ASP A 125 9.45 -14.17 4.80
C ASP A 125 10.91 -14.13 5.32
N ARG A 126 11.33 -13.04 5.97
CA ARG A 126 12.64 -12.95 6.63
C ARG A 126 12.82 -13.98 7.75
N GLN A 127 11.81 -14.16 8.59
CA GLN A 127 11.83 -15.15 9.67
C GLN A 127 11.91 -16.58 9.13
N SER A 128 11.26 -16.87 7.99
CA SER A 128 11.35 -18.19 7.36
C SER A 128 12.72 -18.51 6.72
N MET A 129 13.62 -17.54 6.62
CA MET A 129 14.98 -17.71 6.09
C MET A 129 16.08 -17.79 7.17
N SER A 130 15.73 -17.54 8.44
CA SER A 130 16.65 -17.65 9.57
C SER A 130 16.62 -19.04 10.19
#